data_AF-A0A0C2Z0W6-F1
#
_entry.id   AF-A0A0C2Z0W6-F1
#
_cell.length_a   1.000
_cell.length_b   1.000
_cell.length_c   1.000
_cell.angle_alpha   90.00
_cell.angle_beta   90.00
_cell.angle_gamma   90.00
#
_symmetry.space_group_name_H-M   'P 1'
#
loop_
_entity.id
_entity.type
_entity.pdbx_description
1 polymer ?
#
loop_
_entity_poly.entity_id
_entity_poly.type
_entity_poly.pdbx_seq_one_letter_code
_entity_poly.pdbx_strand_id
1 'polypeptide(L)'
;MARIKSKKYTGIYLNHLENGDVTYYANYKDQDGKKAWFTVGKKSHGITEIFANNKRNELLNQVRLGVDPLAHKKKKRLLHSLT
;
A
#
# COMPACT_ATOMS: atom_id res chain seq x y z
N MET A 1 2.20 -14.11 -10.69
CA MET A 1 1.93 -13.05 -11.68
C MET A 1 2.68 -11.77 -11.28
N ALA A 2 3.17 -11.01 -12.28
CA ALA A 2 3.91 -9.76 -12.05
C ALA A 2 2.94 -8.58 -11.82
N ARG A 3 3.33 -7.62 -10.98
CA ARG A 3 2.55 -6.40 -10.71
C ARG A 3 2.56 -5.49 -11.95
N ILE A 4 1.38 -5.11 -12.42
CA ILE A 4 1.18 -4.23 -13.58
C ILE A 4 1.10 -2.78 -13.09
N LYS A 5 1.88 -1.87 -13.69
CA LYS A 5 1.85 -0.45 -13.31
C LYS A 5 0.56 0.22 -13.83
N SER A 6 -0.09 1.03 -12.99
CA SER A 6 -1.21 1.87 -13.44
C SER A 6 -0.71 2.89 -14.48
N LYS A 7 -1.50 3.09 -15.53
CA LYS A 7 -1.24 4.12 -16.55
C LYS A 7 -1.66 5.52 -16.09
N LYS A 8 -2.58 5.62 -15.12
CA LYS A 8 -3.17 6.88 -14.65
C LYS A 8 -2.43 7.45 -13.45
N TYR A 9 -2.05 6.59 -12.49
CA TYR A 9 -1.49 7.04 -11.21
C TYR A 9 -0.08 6.51 -10.98
N THR A 10 0.87 7.43 -10.78
CA THR A 10 2.26 7.08 -10.51
C THR A 10 2.40 6.36 -9.16
N GLY A 11 3.08 5.22 -9.18
CA GLY A 11 3.33 4.44 -7.98
C GLY A 11 2.17 3.55 -7.55
N ILE A 12 1.10 3.49 -8.35
CA ILE A 12 0.01 2.52 -8.18
C ILE A 12 0.23 1.34 -9.11
N TYR A 13 0.01 0.14 -8.58
CA TYR A 13 0.18 -1.12 -9.28
C TYR A 13 -1.02 -2.02 -9.02
N LEU A 14 -1.32 -2.88 -9.98
CA LEU A 14 -2.39 -3.85 -9.97
C LEU A 14 -1.79 -5.26 -10.08
N ASN A 15 -2.38 -6.23 -9.40
CA ASN A 15 -2.09 -7.64 -9.62
C ASN A 15 -3.40 -8.36 -9.91
N HIS A 16 -3.49 -8.99 -11.07
CA HIS A 16 -4.58 -9.91 -11.36
C HIS A 16 -4.34 -11.19 -10.56
N LEU A 17 -5.35 -11.62 -9.83
CA LEU A 17 -5.35 -12.85 -9.08
C LEU A 17 -5.90 -13.98 -9.96
N GLU A 18 -5.54 -15.22 -9.64
CA GLU A 18 -5.99 -16.41 -10.38
C GLU A 18 -7.52 -16.57 -10.35
N ASN A 19 -8.18 -16.06 -9.32
CA ASN A 19 -9.63 -16.04 -9.19
C ASN A 19 -10.33 -14.92 -10.00
N GLY A 20 -9.60 -14.17 -10.83
CA GLY A 20 -10.13 -13.07 -11.65
C GLY A 20 -10.27 -11.72 -10.93
N ASP A 21 -9.98 -11.65 -9.63
CA ASP A 21 -10.02 -10.40 -8.86
C ASP A 21 -8.71 -9.59 -9.04
N VAL A 22 -8.72 -8.33 -8.62
CA VAL A 22 -7.59 -7.42 -8.77
C VAL A 22 -7.18 -6.86 -7.42
N THR A 23 -5.90 -7.01 -7.07
CA THR A 23 -5.33 -6.37 -5.86
C THR A 23 -4.55 -5.11 -6.24
N TYR A 24 -4.81 -4.03 -5.52
CA TYR A 24 -4.13 -2.75 -5.67
C TYR A 24 -2.99 -2.61 -4.66
N TYR A 25 -1.86 -2.11 -5.16
CA TYR A 25 -0.66 -1.82 -4.39
C TYR A 25 -0.24 -0.37 -4.62
N ALA A 26 0.28 0.27 -3.58
CA ALA A 26 0.94 1.56 -3.64
C ALA A 26 2.41 1.39 -3.28
N ASN A 27 3.30 2.06 -4.01
CA ASN A 27 4.69 2.19 -3.60
C ASN A 27 4.98 3.62 -3.12
N TYR A 28 5.91 3.72 -2.18
CA TYR A 28 6.40 4.99 -1.66
C TYR A 28 7.85 4.83 -1.20
N LYS A 29 8.52 5.95 -0.96
CA LYS A 29 9.82 5.96 -0.28
C LYS A 29 9.55 6.21 1.21
N ASP A 30 10.11 5.39 2.08
CA ASP A 30 10.10 5.65 3.51
C ASP A 30 11.05 6.79 3.89
N GLN A 31 11.18 7.06 5.18
CA GLN A 31 12.03 8.13 5.72
C GLN A 31 13.51 7.92 5.40
N ASP A 32 13.94 6.66 5.29
CA ASP A 32 15.31 6.28 4.91
C ASP A 32 15.52 6.30 3.39
N GLY A 33 14.53 6.73 2.62
CA GLY A 33 14.56 6.76 1.16
C GLY A 33 14.42 5.38 0.49
N LYS A 34 14.16 4.32 1.27
CA LYS A 34 13.98 2.96 0.77
C LYS A 34 12.59 2.79 0.18
N LYS A 35 12.51 2.00 -0.89
CA LYS A 35 11.24 1.74 -1.59
C LYS A 35 10.41 0.73 -0.80
N ALA A 36 9.32 1.19 -0.23
CA ALA A 36 8.34 0.37 0.47
C ALA A 36 7.12 0.08 -0.42
N TRP A 37 6.51 -1.08 -0.20
CA TRP A 37 5.29 -1.52 -0.87
C TRP A 37 4.16 -1.65 0.14
N PHE A 38 3.02 -1.07 -0.18
CA PHE A 38 1.81 -1.14 0.62
C PHE A 38 0.67 -1.79 -0.17
N THR A 39 0.12 -2.87 0.37
CA THR A 39 -1.10 -3.47 -0.16
C THR A 39 -2.30 -2.64 0.28
N VAL A 40 -3.03 -2.08 -0.67
CA VAL A 40 -4.22 -1.26 -0.41
C VAL A 40 -5.43 -2.16 -0.19
N GLY A 41 -5.66 -3.12 -1.10
CA GLY A 41 -6.76 -4.06 -0.99
C GLY A 41 -7.25 -4.56 -2.36
N LYS A 42 -8.34 -5.33 -2.34
CA LYS A 42 -8.92 -5.97 -3.53
C LYS A 42 -10.05 -5.15 -4.14
N LYS A 43 -10.21 -5.23 -5.46
CA LYS A 43 -11.29 -4.58 -6.21
C LYS A 43 -12.65 -5.10 -5.75
N SER A 44 -12.77 -6.40 -5.50
CA SER A 44 -13.98 -7.02 -4.93
C SER A 44 -14.43 -6.42 -3.59
N HIS A 45 -13.52 -5.83 -2.80
CA HIS A 45 -13.84 -5.14 -1.55
C HIS A 45 -14.18 -3.65 -1.76
N GLY A 46 -14.48 -3.23 -3.00
CA GLY A 46 -14.81 -1.84 -3.34
C GLY A 46 -13.60 -0.92 -3.51
N ILE A 47 -12.37 -1.46 -3.52
CA ILE A 47 -11.16 -0.66 -3.72
C ILE A 47 -11.02 -0.27 -5.20
N THR A 48 -10.69 1.00 -5.44
CA THR A 48 -10.46 1.54 -6.79
C THR A 48 -9.04 2.10 -6.93
N GLU A 49 -8.60 2.32 -8.17
CA GLU A 49 -7.31 2.98 -8.43
C GLU A 49 -7.23 4.37 -7.80
N ILE A 50 -8.33 5.14 -7.84
CA ILE A 50 -8.42 6.48 -7.24
C ILE A 50 -8.20 6.37 -5.74
N PHE A 51 -8.90 5.43 -5.09
CA PHE A 51 -8.75 5.18 -3.66
C PHE A 51 -7.31 4.78 -3.29
N ALA A 52 -6.70 3.90 -4.09
CA ALA A 52 -5.30 3.50 -3.90
C ALA A 52 -4.34 4.70 -4.02
N ASN A 53 -4.59 5.62 -4.95
CA ASN A 53 -3.81 6.84 -5.10
C ASN A 53 -3.98 7.80 -3.92
N ASN A 54 -5.20 8.00 -3.44
CA ASN A 54 -5.46 8.80 -2.23
C ASN A 54 -4.73 8.21 -1.03
N LYS A 55 -4.77 6.88 -0.88
CA LYS A 55 -4.05 6.20 0.20
C LYS A 55 -2.55 6.36 0.08
N ARG A 56 -1.99 6.32 -1.14
CA ARG A 56 -0.57 6.61 -1.38
C ARG A 56 -0.20 8.04 -0.95
N ASN A 57 -1.04 9.02 -1.25
CA ASN A 57 -0.81 10.40 -0.84
C ASN A 57 -0.80 10.57 0.68
N GLU A 58 -1.70 9.88 1.39
CA GLU A 58 -1.67 9.84 2.86
C GLU A 58 -0.34 9.27 3.39
N LEU A 59 0.14 8.16 2.81
CA LEU A 59 1.43 7.55 3.20
C LEU A 59 2.60 8.52 2.96
N LEU A 60 2.62 9.19 1.81
CA LEU A 60 3.66 10.18 1.51
C LEU A 60 3.61 11.38 2.46
N ASN A 61 2.42 11.86 2.80
CA ASN A 61 2.26 12.96 3.76
C ASN A 61 2.75 12.55 5.16
N GLN A 62 2.45 11.33 5.61
CA GLN A 62 2.96 10.83 6.89
C GLN A 62 4.50 10.78 6.91
N VAL A 63 5.12 10.26 5.84
CA VAL A 63 6.59 10.26 5.70
C VAL A 63 7.16 11.67 5.75
N ARG A 64 6.54 12.64 5.05
CA ARG A 64 6.96 14.06 5.05
C ARG A 64 6.86 14.70 6.43
N LEU A 65 5.90 14.28 7.25
CA LEU A 65 5.70 14.76 8.62
C LEU A 65 6.63 14.07 9.64
N GLY A 66 7.53 13.18 9.21
CA GLY A 66 8.36 12.45 10.15
C GLY A 66 7.63 11.33 10.90
N VAL A 67 6.43 10.94 10.46
CA VAL A 67 5.67 9.82 11.03
C VAL A 67 5.86 8.56 10.18
N ASP A 68 6.25 7.44 10.80
CA ASP A 68 6.30 6.14 10.11
C ASP A 68 4.86 5.68 9.77
N PRO A 69 4.51 5.59 8.47
CA PRO A 69 3.15 5.27 8.05
C PRO A 69 2.68 3.86 8.40
N LEU A 70 3.61 2.96 8.75
CA LEU A 70 3.34 1.57 9.14
C LEU A 70 3.53 1.33 10.64
N ALA A 71 3.78 2.36 11.44
CA ALA A 71 3.97 2.25 12.89
C ALA A 71 2.85 1.45 13.59
N HIS A 72 1.59 1.68 13.19
CA HIS A 72 0.42 0.98 13.73
C HIS A 72 0.43 -0.54 13.43
N LYS A 73 0.96 -0.95 12.27
CA LYS A 73 1.08 -2.38 11.92
C LYS A 73 2.19 -3.07 12.72
N LYS A 74 3.29 -2.36 13.01
CA LYS A 74 4.39 -2.90 13.82
C LYS A 74 3.95 -3.20 15.25
N LYS A 75 3.13 -2.34 15.87
CA LYS A 75 2.62 -2.54 17.24
C LYS A 75 1.76 -3.80 17.39
N LYS A 76 0.91 -4.14 16.41
CA LYS A 76 0.07 -5.35 16.45
C LYS A 76 0.86 -6.67 16.42
N ARG A 77 2.06 -6.66 15.81
CA ARG A 77 2.90 -7.86 15.72
C ARG A 77 3.55 -8.22 17.07
N LEU A 78 3.91 -7.23 17.87
CA LEU A 78 4.52 -7.45 19.19
C LEU A 78 3.50 -7.93 20.23
N LEU A 79 2.23 -7.55 20.09
CA LEU A 79 1.19 -7.97 21.03
C LEU A 79 0.82 -9.45 20.89
N HIS A 80 0.93 -10.03 19.68
CA HIS A 80 0.65 -11.45 19.42
C HIS A 80 1.81 -12.39 19.74
N SER A 81 3.00 -11.88 20.09
CA SER A 81 4.14 -12.71 20.50
C SER A 81 4.28 -12.84 22.02
N LEU A 82 3.31 -12.31 22.78
CA LEU A 82 3.29 -12.30 24.25
C LEU A 82 2.09 -13.10 24.80
N THR A 83 1.50 -13.99 24.01
CA THR A 83 0.38 -14.86 24.40
C THR A 83 0.67 -16.27 23.93
#